data_AF-A0A7C5CFQ0-F1
#
_entry.id   AF-A0A7C5CFQ0-F1
#
_cell.length_a   1.000
_cell.length_b   1.000
_cell.length_c   1.000
_cell.angle_alpha   90.00
_cell.angle_beta   90.00
_cell.angle_gamma   90.00
#
_symmetry.space_group_name_H-M   'P 1'
#
loop_
_entity.id
_entity.type
_entity.pdbx_description
1 polymer ?
#
loop_
_entity_poly.entity_id
_entity_poly.type
_entity_poly.pdbx_seq_one_letter_code
_entity_poly.pdbx_strand_id
1 'polypeptide(L)'
;GTHDVNLTSDKTHTYSSVGEYTVSIFGKFPNIAFGKNSDGKFSTIENDARKLISIVQWGDSRWSSMEKAFMECRYLKGGATDKPNLSNVTTTKSMFYGALAFHDLIGDWDVSNITNMNSMFMYALSFNQNIGNWDVSKVTNMSNMFQEAEIFNQNIGNWDVSKVTDMNSMFKGAEKFNQDIGNWSIINVKSMKDMFSGVTLSSDIYDKILIGWNNQLVQSSVYFDGGDSTYGCDAQEARDNLINSHKWTIYDGGSSCDQHHQQEPYYDQPE
;
A
#
# COMPACT_ATOMS: atom_id res chain seq x y z
N GLY A 1 -32.78 19.91 -4.79
CA GLY A 1 -31.89 19.75 -3.62
C GLY A 1 -32.08 20.94 -2.70
N THR A 2 -31.64 20.83 -1.46
CA THR A 2 -31.38 22.01 -0.63
C THR A 2 -30.07 22.63 -1.12
N HIS A 3 -30.01 23.96 -1.19
CA HIS A 3 -28.83 24.70 -1.65
C HIS A 3 -28.36 25.61 -0.52
N ASP A 4 -27.14 25.39 -0.06
CA ASP A 4 -26.45 26.27 0.90
C ASP A 4 -25.36 27.04 0.14
N VAL A 5 -25.25 28.35 0.39
CA VAL A 5 -24.28 29.23 -0.28
C VAL A 5 -23.45 30.00 0.75
N ASN A 6 -22.24 30.43 0.35
CA ASN A 6 -21.31 31.19 1.20
C ASN A 6 -20.93 30.48 2.51
N LEU A 7 -20.81 29.15 2.49
CA LEU A 7 -20.35 28.37 3.64
C LEU A 7 -18.87 28.65 3.93
N THR A 8 -18.56 28.94 5.19
CA THR A 8 -17.18 29.15 5.69
C THR A 8 -16.79 28.16 6.79
N SER A 9 -17.66 27.21 7.10
CA SER A 9 -17.50 26.18 8.14
C SER A 9 -18.16 24.88 7.72
N ASP A 10 -17.98 23.83 8.52
CA ASP A 10 -18.62 22.53 8.33
C ASP A 10 -20.15 22.66 8.23
N LYS A 11 -20.77 21.78 7.41
CA LYS A 11 -22.20 21.73 7.17
C LYS A 11 -22.72 20.30 7.30
N THR A 12 -23.79 20.13 8.08
CA THR A 12 -24.53 18.87 8.18
C THR A 12 -25.73 18.88 7.25
N HIS A 13 -25.92 17.80 6.49
CA HIS A 13 -27.11 17.53 5.70
C HIS A 13 -27.88 16.37 6.34
N THR A 14 -29.16 16.59 6.65
CA THR A 14 -30.05 15.58 7.26
C THR A 14 -31.19 15.25 6.30
N TYR A 15 -31.48 13.97 6.12
CA TYR A 15 -32.53 13.48 5.24
C TYR A 15 -33.61 12.76 6.08
N SER A 16 -34.87 13.09 5.86
CA SER A 16 -36.00 12.60 6.68
C SER A 16 -36.48 11.19 6.31
N SER A 17 -36.04 10.68 5.17
CA SER A 17 -36.34 9.32 4.68
C SER A 17 -35.06 8.58 4.35
N VAL A 18 -35.08 7.26 4.42
CA VAL A 18 -33.98 6.42 3.94
C VAL A 18 -33.93 6.50 2.41
N GLY A 19 -32.73 6.64 1.86
CA GLY A 19 -32.51 6.69 0.42
C GLY A 19 -31.08 7.08 0.08
N GLU A 20 -30.75 7.02 -1.21
CA GLU A 20 -29.50 7.57 -1.74
C GLU A 20 -29.69 9.04 -2.09
N TYR A 21 -28.73 9.87 -1.69
CA TYR A 21 -28.76 11.31 -1.90
C TYR A 21 -27.45 11.79 -2.49
N THR A 22 -27.52 12.62 -3.53
CA THR A 22 -26.35 13.27 -4.10
C THR A 22 -26.16 14.66 -3.49
N VAL A 23 -24.99 14.89 -2.90
CA VAL A 23 -24.54 16.21 -2.44
C VAL A 23 -23.50 16.73 -3.42
N SER A 24 -23.70 17.95 -3.92
CA SER A 24 -22.76 18.63 -4.80
C SER A 24 -22.21 19.87 -4.09
N ILE A 25 -20.89 20.02 -4.10
CA ILE A 25 -20.17 21.12 -3.47
C ILE A 25 -19.51 21.96 -4.57
N PHE A 26 -19.70 23.27 -4.54
CA PHE A 26 -19.10 24.21 -5.48
C PHE A 26 -18.38 25.33 -4.73
N GLY A 27 -17.36 25.90 -5.36
CA GLY A 27 -16.53 26.96 -4.78
C GLY A 27 -15.22 26.43 -4.21
N LYS A 28 -14.58 27.22 -3.34
CA LYS A 28 -13.26 26.87 -2.79
C LYS A 28 -13.41 25.89 -1.63
N PHE A 29 -13.23 24.61 -1.92
CA PHE A 29 -13.23 23.53 -0.93
C PHE A 29 -11.89 22.78 -1.00
N PRO A 30 -10.86 23.18 -0.22
CA PRO A 30 -9.49 22.74 -0.46
C PRO A 30 -9.20 21.32 0.04
N ASN A 31 -10.00 20.76 0.96
CA ASN A 31 -9.75 19.45 1.57
C ASN A 31 -11.08 18.74 1.88
N ILE A 32 -11.09 17.42 1.75
CA ILE A 32 -12.20 16.54 2.15
C ILE A 32 -11.84 15.88 3.50
N ALA A 33 -12.81 15.66 4.39
CA ALA A 33 -12.61 14.92 5.64
C ALA A 33 -13.91 14.29 6.16
N PHE A 34 -14.39 13.20 5.54
CA PHE A 34 -15.63 12.53 5.96
C PHE A 34 -15.51 11.73 7.27
N GLY A 35 -14.30 11.27 7.61
CA GLY A 35 -14.00 10.48 8.81
C GLY A 35 -14.06 11.21 10.16
N LYS A 36 -14.33 12.52 10.15
CA LYS A 36 -14.17 13.41 11.30
C LYS A 36 -15.48 13.58 12.06
N ASN A 37 -15.50 13.22 13.34
CA ASN A 37 -16.61 13.45 14.24
C ASN A 37 -16.79 14.94 14.57
N SER A 38 -17.90 15.29 15.22
CA SER A 38 -18.20 16.67 15.65
C SER A 38 -17.19 17.26 16.64
N ASP A 39 -16.43 16.43 17.36
CA ASP A 39 -15.32 16.84 18.22
C ASP A 39 -14.00 17.06 17.46
N GLY A 40 -14.04 16.88 16.15
CA GLY A 40 -12.94 17.05 15.23
C GLY A 40 -11.95 15.88 15.17
N LYS A 41 -12.27 14.73 15.79
CA LYS A 41 -11.40 13.54 15.79
C LYS A 41 -11.87 12.51 14.77
N PHE A 42 -10.94 11.74 14.24
CA PHE A 42 -11.26 10.56 13.44
C PHE A 42 -11.67 9.41 14.36
N SER A 43 -12.70 8.66 13.97
CA SER A 43 -13.19 7.49 14.71
C SER A 43 -13.20 6.26 13.83
N THR A 44 -12.76 5.13 14.38
CA THR A 44 -12.88 3.79 13.76
C THR A 44 -14.17 3.07 14.18
N ILE A 45 -14.92 3.64 15.12
CA ILE A 45 -16.28 3.24 15.51
C ILE A 45 -17.29 3.89 14.55
N GLU A 46 -18.51 3.36 14.48
CA GLU A 46 -19.62 3.86 13.66
C GLU A 46 -19.71 5.40 13.64
N ASN A 47 -19.57 5.95 12.44
CA ASN A 47 -19.50 7.38 12.16
C ASN A 47 -20.18 7.69 10.81
N ASP A 48 -20.32 8.98 10.51
CA ASP A 48 -20.97 9.44 9.27
C ASP A 48 -20.16 9.14 8.00
N ALA A 49 -18.87 8.83 8.12
CA ALA A 49 -18.03 8.44 6.98
C ALA A 49 -18.58 7.18 6.28
N ARG A 50 -19.18 6.27 7.05
CA ARG A 50 -19.83 5.05 6.54
C ARG A 50 -21.07 5.37 5.69
N LYS A 51 -21.64 6.57 5.73
CA LYS A 51 -22.79 6.95 4.89
C LYS A 51 -22.38 7.27 3.46
N LEU A 52 -21.10 7.51 3.19
CA LEU A 52 -20.59 7.76 1.84
C LEU A 52 -20.41 6.44 1.08
N ILE A 53 -21.13 6.30 -0.05
CA ILE A 53 -21.13 5.07 -0.85
C ILE A 53 -20.45 5.22 -2.22
N SER A 54 -20.37 6.44 -2.76
CA SER A 54 -19.71 6.73 -4.05
C SER A 54 -19.21 8.17 -4.15
N ILE A 55 -18.22 8.37 -5.02
CA ILE A 55 -17.83 9.68 -5.55
C ILE A 55 -18.27 9.67 -7.02
N VAL A 56 -19.17 10.58 -7.41
CA VAL A 56 -19.71 10.62 -8.78
C VAL A 56 -18.83 11.45 -9.71
N GLN A 57 -18.24 12.52 -9.18
CA GLN A 57 -17.28 13.38 -9.87
C GLN A 57 -16.40 14.13 -8.84
N TRP A 58 -15.17 14.47 -9.23
CA TRP A 58 -14.23 15.29 -8.47
C TRP A 58 -14.36 16.78 -8.80
N GLY A 59 -14.77 17.10 -10.04
CA GLY A 59 -14.85 18.45 -10.56
C GLY A 59 -13.49 19.14 -10.69
N ASP A 60 -13.52 20.46 -10.82
CA ASP A 60 -12.33 21.28 -11.11
C ASP A 60 -11.53 21.70 -9.85
N SER A 61 -11.90 21.18 -8.68
CA SER A 61 -11.29 21.55 -7.40
C SER A 61 -9.81 21.17 -7.37
N ARG A 62 -8.95 22.17 -7.12
CA ARG A 62 -7.52 21.96 -6.87
C ARG A 62 -7.31 21.66 -5.40
N TRP A 63 -7.20 20.37 -5.07
CA TRP A 63 -7.09 19.90 -3.70
C TRP A 63 -5.75 20.29 -3.08
N SER A 64 -5.77 20.72 -1.83
CA SER A 64 -4.57 21.09 -1.07
C SER A 64 -4.00 19.92 -0.27
N SER A 65 -4.86 18.97 0.12
CA SER A 65 -4.48 17.71 0.77
C SER A 65 -5.54 16.65 0.53
N MET A 66 -5.12 15.38 0.52
CA MET A 66 -6.00 14.21 0.56
C MET A 66 -5.80 13.39 1.83
N GLU A 67 -5.07 13.91 2.82
CA GLU A 67 -4.85 13.22 4.09
C GLU A 67 -6.19 12.91 4.76
N LYS A 68 -6.44 11.61 4.98
CA LYS A 68 -7.65 11.06 5.63
C LYS A 68 -8.98 11.43 4.97
N ALA A 69 -8.98 11.83 3.70
CA ALA A 69 -10.17 12.32 3.01
C ALA A 69 -11.38 11.38 3.12
N PHE A 70 -11.13 10.07 2.94
CA PHE A 70 -12.13 9.00 2.95
C PHE A 70 -11.81 7.92 3.99
N MET A 71 -11.09 8.30 5.06
CA MET A 71 -10.80 7.40 6.17
C MET A 71 -12.10 6.87 6.78
N GLU A 72 -12.20 5.55 6.92
CA GLU A 72 -13.35 4.80 7.43
C GLU A 72 -14.65 4.94 6.61
N CYS A 73 -14.56 5.42 5.37
CA CYS A 73 -15.65 5.32 4.39
C CYS A 73 -15.82 3.86 3.93
N ARG A 74 -16.24 2.98 4.84
CA ARG A 74 -16.23 1.51 4.66
C ARG A 74 -17.02 1.02 3.46
N TYR A 75 -18.08 1.73 3.10
CA TYR A 75 -18.97 1.38 1.98
C TYR A 75 -18.70 2.22 0.72
N LEU A 76 -17.68 3.10 0.74
CA LEU A 76 -17.26 3.83 -0.44
C LEU A 76 -16.71 2.85 -1.47
N LYS A 77 -17.32 2.84 -2.65
CA LYS A 77 -16.93 1.98 -3.77
C LYS A 77 -16.00 2.73 -4.71
N GLY A 78 -16.59 3.50 -5.62
CA GLY A 78 -15.96 4.16 -6.74
C GLY A 78 -17.02 4.58 -7.74
N GLY A 79 -16.61 4.85 -8.98
CA GLY A 79 -17.50 5.23 -10.08
C GLY A 79 -17.41 6.70 -10.45
N ALA A 80 -16.33 7.40 -10.08
CA ALA A 80 -16.11 8.76 -10.52
C ALA A 80 -15.91 8.79 -12.05
N THR A 81 -16.54 9.77 -12.70
CA THR A 81 -16.47 9.93 -14.18
C THR A 81 -15.27 10.77 -14.64
N ASP A 82 -14.54 11.35 -13.69
CA ASP A 82 -13.37 12.20 -13.87
C ASP A 82 -12.29 11.84 -12.83
N LYS A 83 -11.19 12.59 -12.83
CA LYS A 83 -10.06 12.39 -11.91
C LYS A 83 -9.81 13.64 -11.07
N PRO A 84 -9.32 13.50 -9.82
CA PRO A 84 -9.02 14.66 -8.99
C PRO A 84 -7.84 15.46 -9.55
N ASN A 85 -7.89 16.78 -9.39
CA ASN A 85 -6.71 17.62 -9.59
C ASN A 85 -5.83 17.60 -8.32
N LEU A 86 -4.80 16.75 -8.34
CA LEU A 86 -3.85 16.56 -7.23
C LEU A 86 -2.60 17.45 -7.34
N SER A 87 -2.59 18.46 -8.22
CA SER A 87 -1.36 19.22 -8.52
C SER A 87 -0.75 19.95 -7.31
N ASN A 88 -1.54 20.23 -6.28
CA ASN A 88 -1.10 20.87 -5.03
C ASN A 88 -1.02 19.91 -3.84
N VAL A 89 -1.38 18.64 -4.03
CA VAL A 89 -1.37 17.64 -2.98
C VAL A 89 0.03 17.07 -2.85
N THR A 90 0.52 16.97 -1.62
CA THR A 90 1.81 16.34 -1.29
C THR A 90 1.64 15.08 -0.43
N THR A 91 0.44 14.84 0.10
CA THR A 91 0.16 13.71 0.98
C THR A 91 -1.21 13.09 0.67
N THR A 92 -1.23 11.76 0.52
CA THR A 92 -2.43 10.92 0.49
C THR A 92 -2.52 10.03 1.72
N LYS A 93 -1.81 10.40 2.79
CA LYS A 93 -1.74 9.64 4.04
C LYS A 93 -3.13 9.26 4.53
N SER A 94 -3.36 7.96 4.72
CA SER A 94 -4.62 7.39 5.20
C SER A 94 -5.86 7.77 4.37
N MET A 95 -5.71 8.19 3.10
CA MET A 95 -6.82 8.67 2.27
C MET A 95 -7.98 7.67 2.20
N PHE A 96 -7.69 6.38 2.04
CA PHE A 96 -8.65 5.28 1.96
C PHE A 96 -8.45 4.25 3.09
N TYR A 97 -7.87 4.67 4.22
CA TYR A 97 -7.76 3.80 5.40
C TYR A 97 -9.14 3.27 5.78
N GLY A 98 -9.31 1.95 5.87
CA GLY A 98 -10.58 1.32 6.24
C GLY A 98 -11.70 1.49 5.22
N ALA A 99 -11.41 1.91 3.98
CA ALA A 99 -12.40 1.96 2.90
C ALA A 99 -12.62 0.54 2.32
N LEU A 100 -13.28 -0.33 3.10
CA LEU A 100 -13.36 -1.78 2.87
C LEU A 100 -13.86 -2.15 1.47
N ALA A 101 -14.86 -1.42 0.96
CA ALA A 101 -15.49 -1.65 -0.33
C ALA A 101 -14.84 -0.91 -1.51
N PHE A 102 -13.75 -0.18 -1.29
CA PHE A 102 -13.18 0.71 -2.30
C PHE A 102 -12.55 -0.07 -3.46
N HIS A 103 -12.98 0.26 -4.67
CA HIS A 103 -12.52 -0.38 -5.91
C HIS A 103 -12.58 0.57 -7.11
N ASP A 104 -12.44 1.87 -6.89
CA ASP A 104 -12.52 2.87 -7.98
C ASP A 104 -11.33 2.80 -8.93
N LEU A 105 -11.56 3.15 -10.20
CA LEU A 105 -10.50 3.21 -11.21
C LEU A 105 -9.64 4.45 -11.00
N ILE A 106 -8.48 4.26 -10.34
CA ILE A 106 -7.55 5.35 -9.99
C ILE A 106 -6.21 5.29 -10.72
N GLY A 107 -6.05 4.37 -11.68
CA GLY A 107 -4.80 4.16 -12.40
C GLY A 107 -4.27 5.40 -13.15
N ASP A 108 -5.19 6.28 -13.58
CA ASP A 108 -4.87 7.47 -14.39
C ASP A 108 -4.69 8.76 -13.55
N TRP A 109 -4.64 8.62 -12.22
CA TRP A 109 -4.39 9.74 -11.31
C TRP A 109 -2.95 10.23 -11.43
N ASP A 110 -2.77 11.55 -11.48
CA ASP A 110 -1.44 12.16 -11.39
C ASP A 110 -1.02 12.28 -9.92
N VAL A 111 -0.18 11.34 -9.47
CA VAL A 111 0.37 11.29 -8.12
C VAL A 111 1.82 11.77 -8.04
N SER A 112 2.35 12.38 -9.11
CA SER A 112 3.77 12.74 -9.26
C SER A 112 4.27 13.79 -8.26
N ASN A 113 3.38 14.47 -7.53
CA ASN A 113 3.73 15.44 -6.49
C ASN A 113 3.63 14.88 -5.07
N ILE A 114 3.14 13.65 -4.91
CA ILE A 114 2.95 13.03 -3.61
C ILE A 114 4.30 12.60 -3.03
N THR A 115 4.55 12.94 -1.77
CA THR A 115 5.74 12.54 -1.02
C THR A 115 5.41 11.58 0.11
N ASN A 116 4.15 11.47 0.54
CA ASN A 116 3.72 10.61 1.63
C ASN A 116 2.45 9.83 1.28
N MET A 117 2.56 8.50 1.23
CA MET A 117 1.47 7.55 0.97
C MET A 117 1.20 6.61 2.15
N ASN A 118 1.68 6.95 3.35
CA ASN A 118 1.51 6.14 4.57
C ASN A 118 0.04 5.73 4.77
N SER A 119 -0.18 4.43 4.96
CA SER A 119 -1.50 3.84 5.22
C SER A 119 -2.61 4.19 4.20
N MET A 120 -2.27 4.60 2.96
CA MET A 120 -3.26 5.08 1.99
C MET A 120 -4.40 4.07 1.76
N PHE A 121 -4.09 2.78 1.65
CA PHE A 121 -5.04 1.67 1.43
C PHE A 121 -5.05 0.65 2.57
N MET A 122 -4.61 1.04 3.77
CA MET A 122 -4.62 0.14 4.92
C MET A 122 -6.06 -0.30 5.24
N TYR A 123 -6.31 -1.61 5.36
CA TYR A 123 -7.64 -2.22 5.48
C TYR A 123 -8.59 -1.99 4.29
N ALA A 124 -8.12 -1.60 3.10
CA ALA A 124 -8.96 -1.52 1.91
C ALA A 124 -9.17 -2.92 1.29
N LEU A 125 -9.98 -3.75 1.96
CA LEU A 125 -10.08 -5.20 1.69
C LEU A 125 -10.44 -5.57 0.24
N SER A 126 -11.18 -4.69 -0.46
CA SER A 126 -11.61 -4.91 -1.86
C SER A 126 -10.71 -4.25 -2.90
N PHE A 127 -9.61 -3.60 -2.49
CA PHE A 127 -8.78 -2.82 -3.39
C PHE A 127 -7.81 -3.72 -4.16
N ASN A 128 -7.95 -3.77 -5.49
CA ASN A 128 -7.05 -4.48 -6.39
C ASN A 128 -6.88 -3.77 -7.74
N GLN A 129 -6.96 -2.43 -7.74
CA GLN A 129 -6.99 -1.65 -8.97
C GLN A 129 -5.59 -1.37 -9.50
N ASN A 130 -5.42 -1.45 -10.82
CA ASN A 130 -4.12 -1.28 -11.46
C ASN A 130 -3.59 0.14 -11.25
N ILE A 131 -2.48 0.25 -10.52
CA ILE A 131 -1.75 1.47 -10.20
C ILE A 131 -0.27 1.38 -10.62
N GLY A 132 0.08 0.41 -11.46
CA GLY A 132 1.46 0.18 -11.89
C GLY A 132 2.08 1.35 -12.67
N ASN A 133 1.24 2.22 -13.24
CA ASN A 133 1.66 3.40 -14.01
C ASN A 133 1.86 4.66 -13.15
N TRP A 134 1.64 4.60 -11.84
CA TRP A 134 1.84 5.75 -10.96
C TRP A 134 3.31 6.17 -10.88
N ASP A 135 3.56 7.46 -11.05
CA ASP A 135 4.87 8.06 -10.75
C ASP A 135 5.00 8.29 -9.24
N VAL A 136 5.67 7.36 -8.56
CA VAL A 136 5.96 7.41 -7.13
C VAL A 136 7.38 7.89 -6.81
N SER A 137 8.12 8.44 -7.79
CA SER A 137 9.54 8.82 -7.68
C SER A 137 9.84 9.92 -6.65
N LYS A 138 8.82 10.60 -6.11
CA LYS A 138 8.95 11.59 -5.03
C LYS A 138 8.53 11.07 -3.66
N VAL A 139 7.97 9.87 -3.58
CA VAL A 139 7.47 9.29 -2.32
C VAL A 139 8.64 8.92 -1.42
N THR A 140 8.56 9.31 -0.14
CA THR A 140 9.57 9.02 0.89
C THR A 140 9.05 8.08 1.98
N ASN A 141 7.73 7.92 2.11
CA ASN A 141 7.09 7.05 3.09
C ASN A 141 5.93 6.26 2.48
N MET A 142 6.04 4.93 2.50
CA MET A 142 5.03 3.96 2.05
C MET A 142 4.62 3.00 3.18
N SER A 143 4.97 3.31 4.42
CA SER A 143 4.66 2.43 5.56
C SER A 143 3.15 2.14 5.64
N ASN A 144 2.82 0.87 5.85
CA ASN A 144 1.46 0.34 5.95
C ASN A 144 0.56 0.61 4.72
N MET A 145 1.11 1.00 3.56
CA MET A 145 0.30 1.47 2.41
C MET A 145 -0.77 0.46 1.98
N PHE A 146 -0.45 -0.83 1.96
CA PHE A 146 -1.35 -1.94 1.62
C PHE A 146 -1.53 -2.93 2.78
N GLN A 147 -1.26 -2.50 4.02
CA GLN A 147 -1.47 -3.35 5.18
C GLN A 147 -2.93 -3.81 5.21
N GLU A 148 -3.16 -5.12 5.25
CA GLU A 148 -4.47 -5.77 5.30
C GLU A 148 -5.33 -5.46 4.06
N ALA A 149 -4.72 -5.05 2.95
CA ALA A 149 -5.39 -5.01 1.65
C ALA A 149 -5.37 -6.42 1.05
N GLU A 150 -6.15 -7.33 1.65
CA GLU A 150 -6.08 -8.79 1.49
C GLU A 150 -5.95 -9.26 0.05
N ILE A 151 -6.69 -8.65 -0.89
CA ILE A 151 -6.75 -9.09 -2.29
C ILE A 151 -5.80 -8.34 -3.24
N PHE A 152 -5.03 -7.36 -2.75
CA PHE A 152 -4.17 -6.54 -3.60
C PHE A 152 -3.04 -7.37 -4.21
N ASN A 153 -2.97 -7.43 -5.55
CA ASN A 153 -1.95 -8.19 -6.28
C ASN A 153 -1.64 -7.57 -7.66
N GLN A 154 -1.53 -6.24 -7.73
CA GLN A 154 -1.26 -5.55 -8.98
C GLN A 154 0.25 -5.38 -9.21
N ASN A 155 0.68 -5.50 -10.46
CA ASN A 155 2.08 -5.32 -10.82
C ASN A 155 2.53 -3.87 -10.57
N ILE A 156 3.44 -3.72 -9.60
CA ILE A 156 4.06 -2.47 -9.19
C ILE A 156 5.60 -2.55 -9.28
N GLY A 157 6.14 -3.56 -9.95
CA GLY A 157 7.59 -3.74 -10.11
C GLY A 157 8.26 -2.56 -10.81
N ASN A 158 7.53 -1.82 -11.65
CA ASN A 158 8.08 -0.66 -12.39
C ASN A 158 8.16 0.64 -11.56
N TRP A 159 7.72 0.64 -10.31
CA TRP A 159 7.78 1.84 -9.47
C TRP A 159 9.22 2.25 -9.13
N ASP A 160 9.53 3.54 -9.31
CA ASP A 160 10.75 4.15 -8.78
C ASP A 160 10.57 4.46 -7.29
N VAL A 161 11.01 3.53 -6.44
CA VAL A 161 10.98 3.69 -4.97
C VAL A 161 12.31 4.19 -4.40
N SER A 162 13.21 4.71 -5.23
CA SER A 162 14.58 5.06 -4.81
C SER A 162 14.65 6.11 -3.69
N LYS A 163 13.60 6.92 -3.49
CA LYS A 163 13.53 7.91 -2.40
C LYS A 163 12.80 7.42 -1.15
N VAL A 164 12.20 6.23 -1.19
CA VAL A 164 11.45 5.68 -0.06
C VAL A 164 12.42 5.32 1.06
N THR A 165 12.10 5.77 2.27
CA THR A 165 12.91 5.53 3.48
C THR A 165 12.24 4.59 4.47
N ASP A 166 10.92 4.45 4.40
CA ASP A 166 10.11 3.65 5.31
C ASP A 166 9.07 2.82 4.54
N MET A 167 9.19 1.51 4.64
CA MET A 167 8.28 0.50 4.06
C MET A 167 7.76 -0.47 5.14
N ASN A 168 7.81 -0.08 6.42
CA ASN A 168 7.31 -0.93 7.50
C ASN A 168 5.86 -1.35 7.25
N SER A 169 5.57 -2.64 7.43
CA SER A 169 4.26 -3.27 7.26
C SER A 169 3.59 -3.00 5.90
N MET A 170 4.34 -2.62 4.85
CA MET A 170 3.74 -2.15 3.59
C MET A 170 2.73 -3.13 2.99
N PHE A 171 3.00 -4.44 3.08
CA PHE A 171 2.15 -5.53 2.59
C PHE A 171 1.69 -6.49 3.70
N LYS A 172 1.80 -6.10 4.97
CA LYS A 172 1.40 -6.96 6.10
C LYS A 172 -0.06 -7.41 5.93
N GLY A 173 -0.33 -8.71 5.89
CA GLY A 173 -1.68 -9.26 5.66
C GLY A 173 -2.27 -9.03 4.26
N ALA A 174 -1.48 -8.58 3.28
CA ALA A 174 -1.91 -8.52 1.88
C ALA A 174 -1.81 -9.92 1.25
N GLU A 175 -2.70 -10.83 1.68
CA GLU A 175 -2.61 -12.28 1.44
C GLU A 175 -2.41 -12.71 -0.03
N LYS A 176 -2.93 -11.92 -0.98
CA LYS A 176 -2.83 -12.23 -2.42
C LYS A 176 -1.61 -11.64 -3.10
N PHE A 177 -0.83 -10.80 -2.42
CA PHE A 177 0.31 -10.14 -3.03
C PHE A 177 1.40 -11.17 -3.40
N ASN A 178 1.72 -11.27 -4.69
CA ASN A 178 2.77 -12.15 -5.21
C ASN A 178 3.40 -11.55 -6.47
N GLN A 179 3.92 -10.33 -6.36
CA GLN A 179 4.52 -9.59 -7.48
C GLN A 179 6.03 -9.43 -7.30
N ASP A 180 6.74 -9.47 -8.42
CA ASP A 180 8.18 -9.23 -8.45
C ASP A 180 8.47 -7.74 -8.21
N ILE A 181 9.19 -7.48 -7.12
CA ILE A 181 9.71 -6.16 -6.73
C ILE A 181 11.23 -6.19 -6.53
N GLY A 182 11.93 -7.22 -7.01
CA GLY A 182 13.37 -7.36 -6.84
C GLY A 182 14.19 -6.31 -7.58
N ASN A 183 13.59 -5.65 -8.57
CA ASN A 183 14.19 -4.54 -9.30
C ASN A 183 14.05 -3.19 -8.59
N TRP A 184 13.28 -3.09 -7.51
CA TRP A 184 13.14 -1.85 -6.74
C TRP A 184 14.48 -1.40 -6.16
N SER A 185 14.78 -0.10 -6.31
CA SER A 185 15.95 0.51 -5.66
C SER A 185 15.65 0.82 -4.20
N ILE A 186 16.16 0.00 -3.30
CA ILE A 186 15.94 0.13 -1.85
C ILE A 186 17.10 0.86 -1.13
N ILE A 187 17.91 1.62 -1.86
CA ILE A 187 19.15 2.25 -1.36
C ILE A 187 18.94 3.20 -0.17
N ASN A 188 17.72 3.75 -0.01
CA ASN A 188 17.38 4.68 1.07
C ASN A 188 16.50 4.06 2.16
N VAL A 189 16.08 2.80 2.00
CA VAL A 189 15.16 2.14 2.93
C VAL A 189 15.89 1.83 4.23
N LYS A 190 15.33 2.31 5.35
CA LYS A 190 15.91 2.14 6.68
C LYS A 190 15.33 0.94 7.42
N SER A 191 14.09 0.55 7.09
CA SER A 191 13.38 -0.55 7.74
C SER A 191 12.24 -1.06 6.85
N MET A 192 12.10 -2.38 6.82
CA MET A 192 11.03 -3.16 6.19
C MET A 192 10.45 -4.15 7.21
N LYS A 193 10.30 -3.68 8.46
CA LYS A 193 9.76 -4.48 9.56
C LYS A 193 8.32 -4.85 9.27
N ASP A 194 7.98 -6.11 9.54
CA ASP A 194 6.67 -6.72 9.31
C ASP A 194 6.17 -6.59 7.85
N MET A 195 7.04 -6.28 6.87
CA MET A 195 6.64 -5.92 5.50
C MET A 195 5.75 -6.98 4.86
N PHE A 196 6.09 -8.26 4.98
CA PHE A 196 5.32 -9.40 4.49
C PHE A 196 4.77 -10.30 5.61
N SER A 197 4.65 -9.79 6.83
CA SER A 197 4.06 -10.56 7.93
C SER A 197 2.63 -11.00 7.57
N GLY A 198 2.34 -12.31 7.64
CA GLY A 198 1.06 -12.88 7.19
C GLY A 198 0.90 -12.99 5.66
N VAL A 199 1.99 -12.86 4.90
CA VAL A 199 2.02 -13.06 3.44
C VAL A 199 2.98 -14.20 3.10
N THR A 200 2.64 -14.99 2.08
CA THR A 200 3.50 -16.03 1.51
C THR A 200 3.72 -15.74 0.03
N LEU A 201 4.90 -15.23 -0.30
CA LEU A 201 5.34 -15.12 -1.69
C LEU A 201 5.70 -16.52 -2.22
N SER A 202 5.46 -16.75 -3.50
CA SER A 202 6.02 -17.91 -4.18
C SER A 202 7.56 -17.85 -4.16
N SER A 203 8.22 -19.00 -4.04
CA SER A 203 9.68 -19.08 -3.94
C SER A 203 10.37 -18.39 -5.12
N ASP A 204 9.88 -18.55 -6.35
CA ASP A 204 10.40 -17.87 -7.54
C ASP A 204 10.39 -16.34 -7.43
N ILE A 205 9.36 -15.78 -6.78
CA ILE A 205 9.24 -14.32 -6.58
C ILE A 205 10.14 -13.87 -5.45
N TYR A 206 10.16 -14.61 -4.34
CA TYR A 206 11.01 -14.29 -3.20
C TYR A 206 12.51 -14.36 -3.56
N ASP A 207 12.91 -15.34 -4.38
CA ASP A 207 14.26 -15.48 -4.89
C ASP A 207 14.67 -14.26 -5.73
N LYS A 208 13.81 -13.80 -6.64
CA LYS A 208 14.06 -12.58 -7.42
C LYS A 208 14.23 -11.34 -6.55
N ILE A 209 13.46 -11.24 -5.46
CA ILE A 209 13.59 -10.13 -4.50
C ILE A 209 14.96 -10.17 -3.82
N LEU A 210 15.33 -11.31 -3.25
CA LEU A 210 16.61 -11.46 -2.54
C LEU A 210 17.81 -11.23 -3.47
N ILE A 211 17.81 -11.86 -4.65
CA ILE A 211 18.88 -11.72 -5.67
C ILE A 211 18.93 -10.28 -6.19
N GLY A 212 17.77 -9.71 -6.53
CA GLY A 212 17.66 -8.37 -7.09
C GLY A 212 18.20 -7.29 -6.14
N TRP A 213 17.85 -7.35 -4.86
CA TRP A 213 18.33 -6.41 -3.85
C TRP A 213 19.80 -6.63 -3.50
N ASN A 214 20.26 -7.88 -3.43
CA ASN A 214 21.67 -8.19 -3.20
C ASN A 214 22.60 -7.63 -4.29
N ASN A 215 22.11 -7.50 -5.52
CA ASN A 215 22.87 -6.96 -6.65
C ASN A 215 22.87 -5.43 -6.73
N GLN A 216 22.44 -4.75 -5.68
CA GLN A 216 22.33 -3.28 -5.62
C GLN A 216 23.06 -2.72 -4.40
N LEU A 217 23.22 -1.39 -4.38
CA LEU A 217 23.64 -0.70 -3.16
C LEU A 217 22.47 -0.68 -2.17
N VAL A 218 22.70 -1.25 -0.99
CA VAL A 218 21.70 -1.33 0.09
C VAL A 218 22.26 -0.75 1.39
N GLN A 219 21.35 -0.23 2.24
CA GLN A 219 21.71 0.18 3.60
C GLN A 219 22.15 -1.04 4.44
N SER A 220 23.01 -0.80 5.41
CA SER A 220 23.33 -1.81 6.42
C SER A 220 22.29 -1.83 7.55
N SER A 221 22.19 -2.95 8.26
CA SER A 221 21.35 -3.08 9.47
C SER A 221 19.85 -2.85 9.23
N VAL A 222 19.36 -3.21 8.05
CA VAL A 222 17.93 -3.18 7.73
C VAL A 222 17.25 -4.40 8.32
N TYR A 223 16.07 -4.18 8.94
CA TYR A 223 15.18 -5.26 9.32
C TYR A 223 14.22 -5.55 8.17
N PHE A 224 14.15 -6.81 7.73
CA PHE A 224 13.28 -7.26 6.66
C PHE A 224 12.48 -8.49 7.11
N ASP A 225 11.16 -8.41 7.01
CA ASP A 225 10.25 -9.53 7.25
C ASP A 225 9.71 -9.99 5.89
N GLY A 226 10.20 -11.15 5.44
CA GLY A 226 9.78 -11.87 4.23
C GLY A 226 8.54 -12.75 4.43
N GLY A 227 7.91 -12.71 5.61
CA GLY A 227 6.71 -13.47 5.92
C GLY A 227 6.96 -14.97 6.03
N ASP A 228 5.99 -15.75 5.57
CA ASP A 228 6.09 -17.22 5.53
C ASP A 228 6.79 -17.72 4.25
N SER A 229 7.38 -16.81 3.47
CA SER A 229 7.99 -17.11 2.16
C SER A 229 9.28 -17.92 2.32
N THR A 230 9.42 -18.99 1.55
CA THR A 230 10.65 -19.80 1.47
C THR A 230 11.47 -19.38 0.25
N TYR A 231 12.79 -19.49 0.35
CA TYR A 231 13.72 -19.21 -0.76
C TYR A 231 14.36 -20.49 -1.30
N GLY A 232 14.68 -20.50 -2.59
CA GLY A 232 15.37 -21.57 -3.29
C GLY A 232 16.89 -21.46 -3.21
N CYS A 233 17.58 -22.41 -3.85
CA CYS A 233 19.04 -22.52 -3.74
C CYS A 233 19.78 -21.39 -4.44
N ASP A 234 19.20 -20.86 -5.51
CA ASP A 234 19.77 -19.75 -6.27
C ASP A 234 19.79 -18.45 -5.45
N ALA A 235 18.92 -18.30 -4.46
CA ALA A 235 18.85 -17.13 -3.60
C ALA A 235 19.62 -17.27 -2.27
N GLN A 236 20.15 -18.45 -1.96
CA GLN A 236 20.87 -18.72 -0.71
C GLN A 236 22.05 -17.75 -0.52
N GLU A 237 22.92 -17.63 -1.53
CA GLU A 237 24.09 -16.74 -1.46
C GLU A 237 23.66 -15.26 -1.31
N ALA A 238 22.64 -14.83 -2.06
CA ALA A 238 22.13 -13.47 -2.00
C ALA A 238 21.60 -13.13 -0.59
N ARG A 239 20.81 -14.03 0.00
CA ARG A 239 20.29 -13.88 1.36
C ARG A 239 21.41 -13.86 2.40
N ASP A 240 22.36 -14.77 2.27
CA ASP A 240 23.50 -14.85 3.19
C ASP A 240 24.37 -13.59 3.10
N ASN A 241 24.54 -13.00 1.93
CA ASN A 241 25.27 -11.76 1.75
C ASN A 241 24.54 -10.56 2.39
N LEU A 242 23.21 -10.44 2.20
CA LEU A 242 22.40 -9.42 2.88
C LEU A 242 22.55 -9.50 4.41
N ILE A 243 22.54 -10.70 4.99
CA ILE A 243 22.71 -10.91 6.44
C ILE A 243 24.17 -10.65 6.87
N ASN A 244 25.13 -11.32 6.25
CA ASN A 244 26.49 -11.38 6.75
C ASN A 244 27.31 -10.14 6.41
N SER A 245 27.17 -9.62 5.18
CA SER A 245 27.93 -8.45 4.72
C SER A 245 27.19 -7.15 5.02
N HIS A 246 25.88 -7.10 4.78
CA HIS A 246 25.07 -5.90 5.01
C HIS A 246 24.44 -5.84 6.41
N LYS A 247 24.63 -6.87 7.25
CA LYS A 247 24.15 -6.89 8.65
C LYS A 247 22.62 -6.82 8.76
N TRP A 248 21.90 -7.29 7.76
CA TRP A 248 20.45 -7.34 7.80
C TRP A 248 19.96 -8.36 8.82
N THR A 249 18.78 -8.09 9.37
CA THR A 249 17.99 -9.09 10.11
C THR A 249 16.84 -9.49 9.20
N ILE A 250 16.84 -10.73 8.74
CA ILE A 250 15.81 -11.30 7.86
C ILE A 250 14.99 -12.34 8.65
N TYR A 251 13.66 -12.18 8.67
CA TYR A 251 12.71 -13.19 9.13
C TYR A 251 11.94 -13.71 7.92
N ASP A 252 12.03 -15.01 7.63
CA ASP A 252 11.34 -15.66 6.52
C ASP A 252 11.11 -17.16 6.80
N GLY A 253 10.44 -17.84 5.87
CA GLY A 253 10.11 -19.28 5.96
C GLY A 253 11.33 -20.22 5.84
N GLY A 254 12.54 -19.68 5.64
CA GLY A 254 13.75 -20.47 5.52
C GLY A 254 13.98 -21.06 4.13
N SER A 255 15.03 -21.89 4.03
CA SER A 255 15.43 -22.52 2.77
C SER A 255 14.48 -23.66 2.40
N SER A 256 14.13 -23.73 1.13
CA SER A 256 13.41 -24.84 0.50
C SER A 256 14.34 -25.82 -0.24
N CYS A 257 15.66 -25.64 -0.15
CA CYS A 257 16.62 -26.57 -0.73
C CYS A 257 16.59 -27.91 -0.01
N ASP A 258 16.20 -28.97 -0.71
CA ASP A 258 16.35 -30.33 -0.20
C ASP A 258 17.82 -30.63 0.12
N GLN A 259 18.10 -31.08 1.34
CA GLN A 259 19.41 -31.64 1.73
C GLN A 259 19.68 -33.03 1.12
N HIS A 260 19.27 -33.29 -0.12
CA HIS A 260 19.49 -34.59 -0.78
C HIS A 260 20.90 -34.75 -1.39
N HIS A 261 21.93 -34.35 -0.66
CA HIS A 261 23.33 -34.71 -0.95
C HIS A 261 24.12 -35.10 0.31
N GLN A 262 23.47 -35.69 1.32
CA GLN A 262 24.20 -36.50 2.30
C GLN A 262 24.33 -37.93 1.77
N GLN A 263 25.49 -38.18 1.13
CA GLN A 263 26.21 -39.46 1.02
C GLN A 263 25.35 -40.72 0.85
N GLU A 264 25.25 -41.24 -0.39
CA GLU A 264 25.10 -42.69 -0.53
C GLU A 264 26.36 -43.36 0.05
N PRO A 265 26.24 -44.28 1.03
CA PRO A 265 27.37 -45.10 1.42
C PRO A 265 27.67 -46.04 0.24
N TYR A 266 28.82 -45.81 -0.39
CA TYR A 266 29.47 -46.75 -1.29
C TYR A 266 29.73 -48.05 -0.51
N TYR A 267 28.86 -49.04 -0.70
CA TYR A 267 29.15 -50.40 -0.29
C TYR A 267 29.91 -51.08 -1.42
N ASP A 268 31.24 -51.11 -1.25
CA ASP A 268 32.13 -52.06 -1.92
C ASP A 268 31.60 -53.48 -1.66
N GLN A 269 31.38 -54.24 -2.73
CA GLN A 269 31.25 -55.70 -2.64
C GLN A 269 32.57 -56.34 -3.08
N PRO A 270 33.35 -56.96 -2.17
CA PRO A 270 34.40 -57.88 -2.55
C PRO A 270 33.88 -59.32 -2.65
N GLU A 271 34.23 -59.92 -3.81
CA GLU A 271 34.36 -61.33 -4.23
C GLU A 271 33.35 -62.40 -3.75
#